data_AF-A0AAV5F4C3-F1
#
_entry.id   AF-A0AAV5F4C3-F1
#
_cell.length_a   1.000
_cell.length_b   1.000
_cell.length_c   1.000
_cell.angle_alpha   90.00
_cell.angle_beta   90.00
_cell.angle_gamma   90.00
#
_symmetry.space_group_name_H-M   'P 1'
#
loop_
_entity.id
_entity.type
_entity.pdbx_description
1 polymer ?
#
loop_
_entity_poly.entity_id
_entity_poly.type
_entity_poly.pdbx_seq_one_letter_code
_entity_poly.pdbx_strand_id
1 'polypeptide(L)'
;MVLYRARNSYTLSRESSEHRIAIVVDFLLSLTSVPINATPSAAQWWATIDRSYLSKAATTAPSPNATRVILAKQTDDDQYSLGKSLTLVEVFQLAAGLGFCSARCGLHGSDARAGYAYAWAGNADRECPGHCAWPFAKPEYGPQDPAQALPLVPPNGDAGVDGMVVTLASMVAGAVTNPFGDGFYLGDKDAALEACTACAGKFGAGAYPGYPGKVIVDETTGGSYNAVGANGRKYLLPAILDPATSSCSTLV
;
A
#
# COMPACT_ATOMS: atom_id res chain seq x y z
N MET A 1 -8.92 8.63 -5.40
CA MET A 1 -7.44 8.64 -5.41
C MET A 1 -6.97 9.00 -6.80
N VAL A 2 -6.12 10.02 -6.93
CA VAL A 2 -5.54 10.43 -8.23
C VAL A 2 -4.12 9.87 -8.27
N LEU A 3 -3.84 8.99 -9.23
CA LEU A 3 -2.49 8.47 -9.49
C LEU A 3 -1.75 9.48 -10.36
N TYR A 4 -0.64 10.04 -9.85
CA TYR A 4 0.23 10.94 -10.59
C TYR A 4 1.48 10.22 -11.07
N ARG A 5 1.95 10.63 -12.24
CA ARG A 5 3.05 10.00 -12.99
C ARG A 5 4.22 10.96 -13.05
N ALA A 6 5.34 10.60 -12.41
CA ALA A 6 6.62 11.23 -12.68
C ALA A 6 7.52 10.21 -13.41
N ARG A 7 7.69 10.36 -14.73
CA ARG A 7 8.74 9.63 -15.45
C ARG A 7 10.06 10.36 -15.25
N ASN A 8 11.06 9.67 -14.71
CA ASN A 8 12.45 10.11 -14.76
C ASN A 8 13.17 9.42 -15.92
N SER A 9 14.17 10.10 -16.48
CA SER A 9 14.81 9.97 -17.80
C SER A 9 15.51 8.64 -18.14
N TYR A 10 14.87 7.49 -17.97
CA TYR A 10 15.37 6.21 -18.50
C TYR A 10 14.26 5.49 -19.27
N THR A 11 14.61 5.04 -20.48
CA THR A 11 13.76 4.36 -21.47
C THR A 11 13.15 3.06 -20.94
N LEU A 12 12.04 3.17 -20.22
CA LEU A 12 11.07 2.09 -20.04
C LEU A 12 10.17 2.06 -21.29
N SER A 13 9.98 0.89 -21.90
CA SER A 13 9.07 0.71 -23.04
C SER A 13 7.65 1.12 -22.63
N ARG A 14 6.83 1.62 -23.57
CA ARG A 14 5.45 2.01 -23.28
C ARG A 14 4.67 0.88 -22.60
N GLU A 15 4.86 -0.36 -23.09
CA GLU A 15 4.28 -1.58 -22.54
C GLU A 15 4.71 -1.85 -21.09
N SER A 16 5.99 -1.65 -20.73
CA SER A 16 6.44 -1.79 -19.35
C SER A 16 5.80 -0.75 -18.41
N SER A 17 5.56 0.47 -18.91
CA SER A 17 4.86 1.49 -18.12
C SER A 17 3.37 1.19 -17.95
N GLU A 18 2.71 0.70 -19.01
CA GLU A 18 1.29 0.30 -18.99
C GLU A 18 1.06 -0.88 -18.04
N HIS A 19 1.98 -1.86 -18.04
CA HIS A 19 1.90 -3.01 -17.13
C HIS A 19 1.99 -2.61 -15.65
N ARG A 20 2.99 -1.77 -15.30
CA ARG A 20 3.18 -1.26 -13.93
C ARG A 20 1.95 -0.48 -13.44
N ILE A 21 1.34 0.33 -14.31
CA ILE A 21 0.11 1.07 -14.00
C ILE A 21 -1.05 0.11 -13.77
N ALA A 22 -1.21 -0.91 -14.62
CA ALA A 22 -2.30 -1.87 -14.50
C ALA A 22 -2.27 -2.61 -13.15
N ILE A 23 -1.09 -2.95 -12.62
CA ILE A 23 -0.96 -3.56 -11.28
C ILE A 23 -1.58 -2.66 -10.21
N VAL A 24 -1.25 -1.37 -10.20
CA VAL A 24 -1.73 -0.42 -9.18
C VAL A 24 -3.23 -0.14 -9.33
N VAL A 25 -3.71 0.01 -10.57
CA VAL A 25 -5.14 0.22 -10.85
C VAL A 25 -5.95 -1.00 -10.42
N ASP A 26 -5.50 -2.20 -10.78
CA ASP A 26 -6.16 -3.44 -10.42
C ASP A 26 -6.15 -3.64 -8.90
N PHE A 27 -5.08 -3.25 -8.19
CA PHE A 27 -5.06 -3.28 -6.72
C PHE A 27 -6.21 -2.44 -6.13
N LEU A 28 -6.42 -1.23 -6.62
CA LEU A 28 -7.49 -0.35 -6.12
C LEU A 28 -8.87 -0.90 -6.42
N LEU A 29 -9.06 -1.48 -7.61
CA LEU A 29 -10.29 -2.18 -7.97
C LEU A 29 -10.53 -3.42 -7.08
N SER A 30 -9.46 -4.05 -6.60
CA SER A 30 -9.50 -5.23 -5.74
C SER A 30 -9.99 -4.95 -4.32
N LEU A 31 -10.00 -3.68 -3.87
CA LEU A 31 -10.48 -3.31 -2.54
C LEU A 31 -12.00 -3.53 -2.38
N THR A 32 -12.74 -3.50 -3.49
CA THR A 32 -14.19 -3.73 -3.50
C THR A 32 -14.63 -4.87 -4.42
N SER A 33 -13.74 -5.38 -5.26
CA SER A 33 -14.00 -6.52 -6.14
C SER A 33 -13.47 -7.81 -5.53
N VAL A 34 -14.34 -8.79 -5.31
CA VAL A 34 -13.96 -10.14 -4.84
C VAL A 34 -13.89 -11.08 -6.05
N PRO A 35 -12.71 -11.58 -6.46
CA PRO A 35 -12.62 -12.60 -7.49
C PRO A 35 -13.25 -13.92 -7.01
N ILE A 36 -13.79 -14.71 -7.94
CA ILE A 36 -14.38 -16.02 -7.64
C ILE A 36 -13.30 -16.93 -7.01
N ASN A 37 -13.61 -17.52 -5.85
CA ASN A 37 -12.72 -18.42 -5.09
C ASN A 37 -11.39 -17.79 -4.61
N ALA A 38 -11.26 -16.46 -4.60
CA ALA A 38 -10.08 -15.79 -4.05
C ALA A 38 -10.14 -15.76 -2.51
N THR A 39 -9.45 -16.70 -1.86
CA THR A 39 -9.27 -16.70 -0.41
C THR A 39 -7.81 -16.93 -0.03
N PRO A 40 -7.14 -16.01 0.69
CA PRO A 40 -7.65 -14.69 1.09
C PRO A 40 -7.66 -13.67 -0.07
N SER A 41 -8.43 -12.59 0.06
CA SER A 41 -8.56 -11.53 -0.96
C SER A 41 -8.29 -10.12 -0.45
N ALA A 42 -7.94 -9.21 -1.37
CA ALA A 42 -7.74 -7.80 -1.04
C ALA A 42 -9.02 -7.12 -0.53
N ALA A 43 -10.19 -7.56 -1.01
CA ALA A 43 -11.48 -7.12 -0.50
C ALA A 43 -11.76 -7.62 0.93
N GLN A 44 -11.32 -8.84 1.30
CA GLN A 44 -11.38 -9.31 2.69
C GLN A 44 -10.49 -8.50 3.61
N TRP A 45 -9.29 -8.12 3.13
CA TRP A 45 -8.41 -7.19 3.84
C TRP A 45 -9.08 -5.83 4.06
N TRP A 46 -9.67 -5.25 3.01
CA TRP A 46 -10.41 -3.99 3.10
C TRP A 46 -11.60 -4.06 4.08
N ALA A 47 -12.34 -5.17 4.06
CA ALA A 47 -13.47 -5.38 4.97
C ALA A 47 -13.04 -5.40 6.45
N THR A 48 -11.80 -5.78 6.76
CA THR A 48 -11.25 -5.67 8.11
C THR A 48 -11.11 -4.20 8.53
N ILE A 49 -10.64 -3.33 7.64
CA ILE A 49 -10.55 -1.88 7.91
C ILE A 49 -11.94 -1.28 8.11
N ASP A 50 -12.88 -1.62 7.22
CA ASP A 50 -14.26 -1.13 7.32
C ASP A 50 -14.90 -1.51 8.66
N ARG A 51 -14.74 -2.77 9.10
CA ARG A 51 -15.29 -3.28 10.36
C ARG A 51 -14.59 -2.72 11.60
N SER A 52 -13.27 -2.64 11.59
CA SER A 52 -12.49 -2.28 12.78
C SER A 52 -12.41 -0.77 13.00
N TYR A 53 -12.56 0.04 11.94
CA TYR A 53 -12.31 1.48 12.02
C TYR A 53 -13.45 2.35 11.48
N LEU A 54 -14.15 1.94 10.42
CA LEU A 54 -15.10 2.81 9.72
C LEU A 54 -16.55 2.62 10.18
N SER A 55 -16.92 1.40 10.59
CA SER A 55 -18.26 1.13 11.10
C SER A 55 -18.42 1.66 12.53
N LYS A 56 -18.96 2.88 12.68
CA LYS A 56 -19.54 3.34 13.94
C LYS A 56 -20.86 2.61 14.23
N ALA A 57 -20.80 1.30 14.53
CA ALA A 57 -21.83 0.55 15.25
C ALA A 57 -21.35 -0.88 15.50
N ALA A 58 -21.04 -1.19 16.76
CA ALA A 58 -20.92 -2.56 17.23
C ALA A 58 -22.27 -3.28 17.04
N THR A 59 -22.43 -4.04 15.96
CA THR A 59 -23.32 -5.20 15.90
C THR A 59 -22.74 -6.23 14.95
N THR A 60 -22.85 -7.49 15.31
CA THR A 60 -22.34 -8.69 14.63
C THR A 60 -23.00 -9.00 13.28
N ALA A 61 -23.54 -7.98 12.58
CA ALA A 61 -24.19 -8.10 11.28
C ALA A 61 -23.49 -7.21 10.24
N PRO A 62 -23.36 -7.65 8.97
CA PRO A 62 -22.80 -6.81 7.91
C PRO A 62 -23.68 -5.56 7.72
N SER A 63 -23.09 -4.38 7.89
CA SER A 63 -23.75 -3.08 7.65
C SER A 63 -24.23 -3.01 6.19
N PRO A 64 -25.48 -2.60 5.91
CA PRO A 64 -25.95 -2.40 4.54
C PRO A 64 -25.26 -1.21 3.83
N ASN A 65 -24.48 -0.39 4.56
CA ASN A 65 -23.71 0.74 4.06
C ASN A 65 -22.22 0.54 4.32
N ALA A 66 -21.62 -0.55 3.81
CA ALA A 66 -20.17 -0.73 3.83
C ALA A 66 -19.48 0.40 3.02
N THR A 67 -18.32 0.88 3.48
CA THR A 67 -17.58 1.94 2.80
C THR A 67 -17.10 1.43 1.43
N ARG A 68 -17.66 1.97 0.34
CA ARG A 68 -17.32 1.56 -1.03
C ARG A 68 -16.18 2.41 -1.57
N VAL A 69 -15.06 1.76 -1.90
CA VAL A 69 -13.99 2.36 -2.72
C VAL A 69 -14.38 2.24 -4.20
N ILE A 70 -14.43 3.38 -4.88
CA ILE A 70 -14.70 3.47 -6.31
C ILE A 70 -13.55 4.22 -6.97
N LEU A 71 -13.01 3.67 -8.06
CA LEU A 71 -12.07 4.40 -8.91
C LEU A 71 -12.84 5.46 -9.71
N ALA A 72 -12.69 6.73 -9.33
CA ALA A 72 -13.47 7.83 -9.92
C ALA A 72 -12.86 8.37 -11.22
N LYS A 73 -11.54 8.60 -11.26
CA LYS A 73 -10.83 9.12 -12.43
C LYS A 73 -9.37 8.67 -12.41
N GLN A 74 -8.88 8.26 -13.57
CA GLN A 74 -7.47 8.02 -13.84
C GLN A 74 -6.98 9.07 -14.83
N THR A 75 -5.83 9.69 -14.56
CA THR A 75 -5.20 10.67 -15.47
C THR A 75 -3.77 10.21 -15.70
N ASP A 76 -3.36 10.09 -16.95
CA ASP A 76 -1.94 9.97 -17.33
C ASP A 76 -1.52 11.33 -17.91
N ASP A 77 -0.39 11.87 -17.44
CA ASP A 77 0.25 13.04 -18.04
C ASP A 77 1.49 12.61 -18.83
N ASP A 78 1.25 12.17 -20.06
CA ASP A 78 2.28 11.76 -21.01
C ASP A 78 3.14 12.90 -21.53
N GLN A 79 2.62 14.12 -21.49
CA GLN A 79 3.25 15.29 -22.10
C GLN A 79 4.10 16.08 -21.11
N TYR A 80 4.13 15.69 -19.84
CA TYR A 80 4.68 16.52 -18.78
C TYR A 80 4.06 17.92 -18.87
N SER A 81 2.74 18.02 -18.76
CA SER A 81 1.99 19.27 -18.91
C SER A 81 2.45 20.39 -17.95
N LEU A 82 3.24 20.02 -16.92
CA LEU A 82 3.93 20.91 -15.98
C LEU A 82 5.45 21.07 -16.24
N GLY A 83 5.96 20.57 -17.36
CA GLY A 83 7.37 20.64 -17.78
C GLY A 83 8.23 19.44 -17.40
N LYS A 84 9.41 19.31 -18.05
CA LYS A 84 10.42 18.26 -17.79
C LYS A 84 11.28 18.52 -16.56
N SER A 85 11.15 19.72 -15.97
CA SER A 85 11.80 20.12 -14.73
C SER A 85 10.76 20.85 -13.93
N LEU A 86 10.31 20.22 -12.85
CA LEU A 86 9.29 20.75 -11.96
C LEU A 86 9.95 21.73 -10.98
N THR A 87 9.26 22.82 -10.61
CA THR A 87 9.73 23.71 -9.54
C THR A 87 9.62 23.03 -8.18
N LEU A 88 10.40 23.48 -7.18
CA LEU A 88 10.35 22.90 -5.82
C LEU A 88 8.91 22.86 -5.26
N VAL A 89 8.06 23.86 -5.56
CA VAL A 89 6.65 23.92 -5.14
C VAL A 89 5.80 22.88 -5.85
N GLU A 90 5.99 22.68 -7.16
CA GLU A 90 5.27 21.65 -7.93
C GLU A 90 5.74 20.25 -7.54
N VAL A 91 7.01 20.09 -7.18
CA VAL A 91 7.58 18.86 -6.61
C VAL A 91 7.12 18.62 -5.16
N PHE A 92 6.92 19.66 -4.35
CA PHE A 92 6.22 19.57 -3.05
C PHE A 92 4.73 19.22 -3.23
N GLN A 93 4.14 19.58 -4.37
CA GLN A 93 2.79 19.18 -4.78
C GLN A 93 2.73 17.80 -5.47
N LEU A 94 3.87 17.25 -5.94
CA LEU A 94 3.91 16.03 -6.76
C LEU A 94 4.88 14.90 -6.34
N ALA A 95 5.83 15.03 -5.40
CA ALA A 95 6.55 13.89 -4.78
C ALA A 95 7.71 14.27 -3.86
N ALA A 96 8.65 15.15 -4.25
CA ALA A 96 10.01 15.11 -3.68
C ALA A 96 10.29 16.06 -2.50
N GLY A 97 9.33 16.91 -2.10
CA GLY A 97 9.45 17.71 -0.86
C GLY A 97 9.20 16.91 0.43
N LEU A 98 8.83 15.64 0.31
CA LEU A 98 8.27 14.82 1.39
C LEU A 98 9.32 13.97 2.13
N GLY A 99 10.58 14.02 1.71
CA GLY A 99 11.65 13.23 2.33
C GLY A 99 11.51 11.72 2.13
N PHE A 100 10.91 11.30 1.00
CA PHE A 100 10.93 9.90 0.60
C PHE A 100 12.37 9.42 0.49
N CYS A 101 12.66 8.21 0.98
CA CYS A 101 14.03 7.69 1.12
C CYS A 101 14.90 8.35 2.21
N SER A 102 14.34 9.22 3.07
CA SER A 102 15.02 9.68 4.30
C SER A 102 14.28 9.24 5.57
N ALA A 103 12.96 9.11 5.50
CA ALA A 103 12.16 8.63 6.65
C ALA A 103 10.86 7.89 6.27
N ARG A 104 10.41 7.96 5.01
CA ARG A 104 9.08 7.47 4.58
C ARG A 104 9.12 6.90 3.16
N CYS A 105 8.17 6.04 2.84
CA CYS A 105 7.93 5.51 1.49
C CYS A 105 6.61 6.00 0.88
N GLY A 106 5.73 6.57 1.70
CA GLY A 106 4.45 7.12 1.30
C GLY A 106 3.92 8.09 2.36
N LEU A 107 2.83 8.76 2.01
CA LEU A 107 2.05 9.55 2.96
C LEU A 107 0.58 9.51 2.61
N HIS A 108 -0.25 9.98 3.52
CA HIS A 108 -1.62 10.37 3.23
C HIS A 108 -1.92 11.71 3.90
N GLY A 109 -3.03 12.32 3.50
CA GLY A 109 -3.52 13.56 4.09
C GLY A 109 -4.92 13.88 3.61
N SER A 110 -5.44 15.05 3.97
CA SER A 110 -6.75 15.52 3.52
C SER A 110 -6.79 17.02 3.27
N ASP A 111 -7.80 17.40 2.52
CA ASP A 111 -8.26 18.77 2.42
C ASP A 111 -9.73 18.80 2.86
N ALA A 112 -9.96 19.21 4.11
CA ALA A 112 -11.29 19.34 4.67
C ALA A 112 -12.17 20.38 3.95
N ARG A 113 -11.56 21.42 3.33
CA ARG A 113 -12.30 22.44 2.58
C ARG A 113 -12.76 21.89 1.23
N ALA A 114 -11.91 21.08 0.59
CA ALA A 114 -12.22 20.44 -0.67
C ALA A 114 -12.97 19.10 -0.52
N GLY A 115 -13.09 18.58 0.71
CA GLY A 115 -13.88 17.40 1.04
C GLY A 115 -13.26 16.08 0.59
N TYR A 116 -11.93 15.98 0.51
CA TYR A 116 -11.24 14.75 0.10
C TYR A 116 -10.04 14.39 0.97
N ALA A 117 -9.76 13.08 1.04
CA ALA A 117 -8.49 12.53 1.50
C ALA A 117 -7.67 11.99 0.32
N TYR A 118 -6.36 11.96 0.46
CA TYR A 118 -5.42 11.50 -0.55
C TYR A 118 -4.34 10.61 0.06
N ALA A 119 -3.85 9.66 -0.73
CA ALA A 119 -2.74 8.79 -0.40
C ALA A 119 -1.71 8.85 -1.53
N TRP A 120 -0.43 8.77 -1.15
CA TRP A 120 0.71 8.86 -2.04
C TRP A 120 1.72 7.77 -1.69
N ALA A 121 2.27 7.10 -2.71
CA ALA A 121 3.45 6.26 -2.57
C ALA A 121 4.57 6.79 -3.47
N GLY A 122 5.78 6.85 -2.91
CA GLY A 122 7.00 7.14 -3.66
C GLY A 122 7.33 6.02 -4.64
N ASN A 123 8.27 6.29 -5.55
CA ASN A 123 8.74 5.29 -6.50
C ASN A 123 9.73 4.35 -5.81
N ALA A 124 9.24 3.21 -5.33
CA ALA A 124 10.03 2.26 -4.55
C ALA A 124 11.27 1.69 -5.29
N ASP A 125 11.31 1.68 -6.63
CA ASP A 125 12.50 1.26 -7.38
C ASP A 125 13.64 2.29 -7.36
N ARG A 126 13.34 3.53 -7.00
CA ARG A 126 14.27 4.66 -7.10
C ARG A 126 14.53 5.29 -5.74
N GLU A 127 13.51 5.33 -4.90
CA GLU A 127 13.48 6.02 -3.63
C GLU A 127 13.65 4.97 -2.52
N CYS A 128 14.91 4.65 -2.20
CA CYS A 128 15.34 3.64 -1.22
C CYS A 128 14.78 2.23 -1.50
N PRO A 129 15.25 1.54 -2.55
CA PRO A 129 14.73 0.22 -2.93
C PRO A 129 14.73 -0.79 -1.79
N GLY A 130 15.80 -0.86 -1.00
CA GLY A 130 15.87 -1.77 0.13
C GLY A 130 14.86 -1.48 1.25
N HIS A 131 14.33 -0.25 1.34
CA HIS A 131 13.35 0.13 2.35
C HIS A 131 11.92 0.11 1.78
N CYS A 132 11.70 0.77 0.64
CA CYS A 132 10.36 0.99 0.07
C CYS A 132 9.88 -0.13 -0.84
N ALA A 133 10.78 -0.99 -1.32
CA ALA A 133 10.42 -2.25 -1.98
C ALA A 133 10.54 -3.46 -1.06
N TRP A 134 10.86 -3.28 0.22
CA TRP A 134 10.83 -4.38 1.19
C TRP A 134 9.38 -4.91 1.36
N PRO A 135 9.14 -6.22 1.41
CA PRO A 135 10.10 -7.32 1.52
C PRO A 135 10.58 -7.92 0.19
N PHE A 136 10.32 -7.30 -0.96
CA PHE A 136 10.73 -7.78 -2.29
C PHE A 136 12.14 -7.33 -2.71
N ALA A 137 12.71 -6.39 -1.97
CA ALA A 137 14.10 -5.95 -2.13
C ALA A 137 14.89 -6.17 -0.84
N LYS A 138 16.21 -6.36 -1.00
CA LYS A 138 17.12 -6.59 0.11
C LYS A 138 17.20 -5.33 0.99
N PRO A 139 16.90 -5.43 2.30
CA PRO A 139 16.96 -4.28 3.19
C PRO A 139 18.39 -3.77 3.37
N GLU A 140 18.53 -2.45 3.40
CA GLU A 140 19.81 -1.75 3.59
C GLU A 140 20.37 -1.95 5.02
N TYR A 141 19.46 -2.10 6.00
CA TYR A 141 19.77 -2.32 7.41
C TYR A 141 18.99 -3.52 7.96
N GLY A 142 19.59 -4.30 8.87
CA GLY A 142 18.98 -5.49 9.48
C GLY A 142 19.83 -6.76 9.30
N PRO A 143 19.43 -7.91 9.88
CA PRO A 143 20.16 -9.17 9.78
C PRO A 143 20.38 -9.55 8.31
N GLN A 144 21.63 -9.66 7.91
CA GLN A 144 22.03 -9.98 6.53
C GLN A 144 22.20 -11.50 6.31
N ASP A 145 21.72 -12.33 7.25
CA ASP A 145 21.86 -13.77 7.19
C ASP A 145 21.10 -14.32 5.95
N PRO A 146 21.79 -14.98 5.01
CA PRO A 146 21.16 -15.54 3.81
C PRO A 146 20.05 -16.57 4.10
N ALA A 147 20.00 -17.16 5.30
CA ALA A 147 18.93 -18.07 5.68
C ALA A 147 17.63 -17.36 6.13
N GLN A 148 17.68 -16.06 6.44
CA GLN A 148 16.53 -15.30 6.97
C GLN A 148 16.20 -14.02 6.17
N ALA A 149 17.04 -13.61 5.22
CA ALA A 149 16.98 -12.30 4.57
C ALA A 149 16.86 -12.33 3.04
N LEU A 150 16.50 -13.47 2.45
CA LEU A 150 16.19 -13.51 1.02
C LEU A 150 14.91 -12.71 0.76
N PRO A 151 14.95 -11.69 -0.11
CA PRO A 151 13.75 -10.96 -0.48
C PRO A 151 12.70 -11.93 -1.01
N LEU A 152 11.45 -11.66 -0.66
CA LEU A 152 10.32 -12.35 -1.24
C LEU A 152 10.32 -12.15 -2.76
N VAL A 153 9.87 -13.15 -3.50
CA VAL A 153 9.67 -12.99 -4.95
C VAL A 153 8.44 -12.10 -5.17
N PRO A 154 8.56 -11.00 -5.93
CA PRO A 154 7.44 -10.09 -6.19
C PRO A 154 6.28 -10.80 -6.91
N PRO A 155 5.04 -10.76 -6.38
CA PRO A 155 3.92 -11.51 -6.94
C PRO A 155 3.46 -11.01 -8.32
N ASN A 156 3.81 -9.79 -8.72
CA ASN A 156 3.56 -9.27 -10.06
C ASN A 156 4.85 -9.11 -10.89
N GLY A 157 5.97 -9.66 -10.43
CA GLY A 157 7.25 -9.66 -11.16
C GLY A 157 8.02 -8.35 -11.15
N ASP A 158 7.56 -7.32 -10.42
CA ASP A 158 8.21 -6.02 -10.30
C ASP A 158 8.28 -5.61 -8.83
N ALA A 159 9.47 -5.72 -8.23
CA ALA A 159 9.68 -5.44 -6.80
C ALA A 159 9.31 -4.01 -6.41
N GLY A 160 9.56 -3.03 -7.28
CA GLY A 160 9.20 -1.65 -7.01
C GLY A 160 7.70 -1.43 -7.02
N VAL A 161 6.99 -1.93 -8.02
CA VAL A 161 5.53 -1.79 -8.06
C VAL A 161 4.87 -2.57 -6.93
N ASP A 162 5.35 -3.77 -6.64
CA ASP A 162 4.82 -4.57 -5.53
C ASP A 162 5.10 -3.89 -4.18
N GLY A 163 6.26 -3.24 -4.02
CA GLY A 163 6.56 -2.35 -2.89
C GLY A 163 5.70 -1.10 -2.82
N MET A 164 5.41 -0.48 -3.98
CA MET A 164 4.47 0.63 -4.07
C MET A 164 3.07 0.20 -3.65
N VAL A 165 2.61 -1.01 -4.01
CA VAL A 165 1.30 -1.53 -3.58
C VAL A 165 1.26 -1.74 -2.08
N VAL A 166 2.30 -2.32 -1.47
CA VAL A 166 2.41 -2.45 0.00
C VAL A 166 2.28 -1.07 0.68
N THR A 167 3.02 -0.10 0.16
CA THR A 167 2.99 1.28 0.66
C THR A 167 1.61 1.92 0.48
N LEU A 168 1.03 1.84 -0.71
CA LEU A 168 -0.29 2.38 -1.02
C LEU A 168 -1.37 1.75 -0.15
N ALA A 169 -1.33 0.44 0.10
CA ALA A 169 -2.27 -0.23 1.00
C ALA A 169 -2.25 0.42 2.38
N SER A 170 -1.05 0.59 2.96
CA SER A 170 -0.87 1.26 4.26
C SER A 170 -1.38 2.70 4.24
N MET A 171 -1.05 3.48 3.19
CA MET A 171 -1.44 4.89 3.12
C MET A 171 -2.94 5.08 2.87
N VAL A 172 -3.57 4.23 2.06
CA VAL A 172 -5.02 4.26 1.85
C VAL A 172 -5.75 3.89 3.14
N ALA A 173 -5.26 2.90 3.89
CA ALA A 173 -5.80 2.56 5.20
C ALA A 173 -5.68 3.75 6.17
N GLY A 174 -4.51 4.39 6.25
CA GLY A 174 -4.32 5.61 7.05
C GLY A 174 -5.29 6.73 6.65
N ALA A 175 -5.42 7.00 5.35
CA ALA A 175 -6.26 8.06 4.81
C ALA A 175 -7.74 7.89 5.18
N VAL A 176 -8.27 6.67 5.24
CA VAL A 176 -9.70 6.43 5.53
C VAL A 176 -9.99 6.26 7.00
N THR A 177 -9.04 5.71 7.77
CA THR A 177 -9.20 5.50 9.22
C THR A 177 -8.93 6.77 10.02
N ASN A 178 -8.19 7.72 9.44
CA ASN A 178 -7.86 8.99 10.05
C ASN A 178 -7.82 10.14 9.01
N PRO A 179 -8.93 10.43 8.32
CA PRO A 179 -8.92 11.41 7.25
C PRO A 179 -8.64 12.83 7.74
N PHE A 180 -9.03 13.25 8.94
CA PHE A 180 -8.97 14.66 9.37
C PHE A 180 -8.07 14.93 10.59
N GLY A 181 -7.27 13.95 11.02
CA GLY A 181 -6.37 14.11 12.16
C GLY A 181 -7.07 14.07 13.53
N ASP A 182 -8.27 13.49 13.58
CA ASP A 182 -9.10 13.30 14.78
C ASP A 182 -9.54 11.82 14.95
N GLY A 183 -8.91 10.90 14.21
CA GLY A 183 -9.21 9.46 14.19
C GLY A 183 -8.56 8.63 15.30
N PHE A 184 -8.49 7.31 15.10
CA PHE A 184 -7.96 6.38 16.11
C PHE A 184 -6.43 6.37 16.12
N TYR A 185 -5.84 6.42 17.32
CA TYR A 185 -4.41 6.53 17.54
C TYR A 185 -3.94 5.62 18.69
N LEU A 186 -2.76 5.02 18.54
CA LEU A 186 -1.91 4.63 19.67
C LEU A 186 -0.78 5.66 19.79
N GLY A 187 -0.87 6.55 20.79
CA GLY A 187 0.11 7.62 21.05
C GLY A 187 -0.40 9.03 20.73
N ASP A 188 0.49 10.03 20.82
CA ASP A 188 0.18 11.44 20.53
C ASP A 188 -0.19 11.67 19.06
N LYS A 189 -1.00 12.70 18.78
CA LYS A 189 -1.54 13.05 17.45
C LYS A 189 -0.50 13.12 16.31
N ASP A 190 0.76 13.41 16.65
CA ASP A 190 1.88 13.57 15.72
C ASP A 190 2.81 12.33 15.65
N ALA A 191 2.55 11.30 16.48
CA ALA A 191 3.38 10.11 16.66
C ALA A 191 2.57 8.79 16.64
N ALA A 192 1.30 8.86 16.26
CA ALA A 192 0.39 7.76 16.43
C ALA A 192 0.57 6.66 15.39
N LEU A 193 0.62 5.42 15.87
CA LEU A 193 0.61 4.24 15.03
C LEU A 193 -0.78 4.06 14.41
N GLU A 194 -0.84 4.11 13.08
CA GLU A 194 -2.06 3.98 12.27
C GLU A 194 -2.35 2.50 11.97
N ALA A 195 -3.54 2.19 11.45
CA ALA A 195 -4.05 0.82 11.29
C ALA A 195 -3.01 -0.19 10.74
N CYS A 196 -2.25 0.19 9.71
CA CYS A 196 -1.21 -0.67 9.14
C CYS A 196 0.20 -0.38 9.68
N THR A 197 0.53 0.87 10.01
CA THR A 197 1.87 1.26 10.48
C THR A 197 2.16 0.77 11.90
N ALA A 198 1.13 0.58 12.73
CA ALA A 198 1.21 -0.14 14.00
C ALA A 198 1.73 -1.58 13.84
N CYS A 199 1.53 -2.16 12.67
CA CYS A 199 1.88 -3.54 12.34
C CYS A 199 3.00 -3.62 11.30
N ALA A 200 3.90 -2.63 11.31
CA ALA A 200 4.99 -2.50 10.35
C ALA A 200 5.71 -3.84 10.11
N GLY A 201 5.71 -4.23 8.83
CA GLY A 201 6.36 -5.42 8.32
C GLY A 201 5.79 -6.77 8.72
N LYS A 202 4.58 -6.81 9.25
CA LYS A 202 3.83 -8.06 9.44
C LYS A 202 2.92 -8.31 8.25
N PHE A 203 3.10 -9.43 7.57
CA PHE A 203 2.26 -9.83 6.42
C PHE A 203 1.68 -11.22 6.54
N GLY A 204 2.30 -12.09 7.35
CA GLY A 204 1.80 -13.44 7.61
C GLY A 204 2.14 -13.96 9.00
N ALA A 205 1.67 -15.17 9.31
CA ALA A 205 1.88 -15.80 10.60
C ALA A 205 3.36 -15.86 11.02
N GLY A 206 3.62 -15.58 12.30
CA GLY A 206 4.96 -15.63 12.88
C GLY A 206 5.90 -14.49 12.45
N ALA A 207 5.39 -13.41 11.86
CA ALA A 207 6.19 -12.23 11.50
C ALA A 207 6.89 -11.59 12.72
N TYR A 208 8.14 -11.18 12.52
CA TYR A 208 8.99 -10.48 13.50
C TYR A 208 9.93 -9.52 12.75
N PRO A 209 10.62 -8.58 13.43
CA PRO A 209 11.48 -7.62 12.74
C PRO A 209 12.50 -8.28 11.80
N GLY A 210 12.42 -7.98 10.51
CA GLY A 210 13.25 -8.56 9.45
C GLY A 210 12.64 -9.79 8.75
N TYR A 211 11.60 -10.41 9.30
CA TYR A 211 10.88 -11.54 8.70
C TYR A 211 9.40 -11.18 8.46
N PRO A 212 8.95 -11.12 7.19
CA PRO A 212 7.58 -10.69 6.84
C PRO A 212 6.48 -11.63 7.34
N GLY A 213 6.84 -12.81 7.84
CA GLY A 213 5.91 -13.87 8.22
C GLY A 213 5.79 -14.94 7.15
N LYS A 214 5.13 -16.04 7.49
CA LYS A 214 4.81 -17.10 6.54
C LYS A 214 3.67 -16.63 5.64
N VAL A 215 3.94 -16.50 4.35
CA VAL A 215 2.97 -16.08 3.32
C VAL A 215 2.75 -17.20 2.30
N ILE A 216 1.78 -17.02 1.41
CA ILE A 216 1.50 -17.97 0.34
C ILE A 216 2.52 -17.77 -0.78
N VAL A 217 3.00 -18.87 -1.36
CA VAL A 217 3.90 -18.86 -2.51
C VAL A 217 3.16 -19.45 -3.71
N ASP A 218 3.17 -18.73 -4.83
CA ASP A 218 2.67 -19.22 -6.10
C ASP A 218 3.61 -20.30 -6.63
N GLU A 219 3.10 -21.52 -6.83
CA GLU A 219 3.91 -22.65 -7.30
C GLU A 219 4.49 -22.47 -8.71
N THR A 220 3.84 -21.65 -9.54
CA THR A 220 4.25 -21.41 -10.93
C THR A 220 5.26 -20.29 -11.03
N THR A 221 5.03 -19.18 -10.32
CA THR A 221 5.87 -17.97 -10.44
C THR A 221 6.90 -17.82 -9.32
N GLY A 222 6.73 -18.56 -8.21
CA GLY A 222 7.45 -18.35 -6.96
C GLY A 222 7.00 -17.10 -6.19
N GLY A 223 6.08 -16.31 -6.75
CA GLY A 223 5.61 -15.04 -6.19
C GLY A 223 4.97 -15.20 -4.82
N SER A 224 5.36 -14.33 -3.88
CA SER A 224 4.89 -14.38 -2.49
C SER A 224 3.76 -13.39 -2.25
N TYR A 225 2.64 -13.86 -1.68
CA TYR A 225 1.41 -13.07 -1.54
C TYR A 225 0.59 -13.52 -0.33
N ASN A 226 -0.35 -12.68 0.09
CA ASN A 226 -1.36 -13.03 1.09
C ASN A 226 -2.78 -12.64 0.68
N ALA A 227 -2.94 -12.01 -0.49
CA ALA A 227 -4.22 -11.61 -1.03
C ALA A 227 -4.28 -11.82 -2.55
N VAL A 228 -5.41 -12.33 -3.02
CA VAL A 228 -5.77 -12.32 -4.45
C VAL A 228 -6.75 -11.17 -4.71
N GLY A 229 -6.54 -10.44 -5.80
CA GLY A 229 -7.38 -9.33 -6.21
C GLY A 229 -7.90 -9.46 -7.64
N ALA A 230 -8.47 -8.36 -8.12
CA ALA A 230 -9.02 -8.22 -9.47
C ALA A 230 -8.06 -8.73 -10.54
N ASN A 231 -8.63 -9.30 -11.60
CA ASN A 231 -7.89 -9.92 -12.71
C ASN A 231 -6.93 -11.05 -12.29
N GLY A 232 -7.13 -11.64 -11.10
CA GLY A 232 -6.29 -12.72 -10.58
C GLY A 232 -4.91 -12.27 -10.09
N ARG A 233 -4.67 -10.95 -10.01
CA ARG A 233 -3.41 -10.41 -9.48
C ARG A 233 -3.25 -10.76 -8.02
N LYS A 234 -2.00 -10.91 -7.62
CA LYS A 234 -1.62 -11.30 -6.27
C LYS A 234 -0.91 -10.14 -5.59
N TYR A 235 -1.20 -9.92 -4.32
CA TYR A 235 -0.68 -8.80 -3.55
C TYR A 235 -0.23 -9.26 -2.18
N LEU A 236 0.71 -8.50 -1.64
CA LEU A 236 1.12 -8.60 -0.24
C LEU A 236 0.57 -7.37 0.49
N LEU A 237 -0.34 -7.59 1.44
CA LEU A 237 -1.04 -6.53 2.16
C LEU A 237 -0.64 -6.55 3.64
N PRO A 238 -0.39 -5.37 4.25
CA PRO A 238 0.08 -5.29 5.62
C PRO A 238 -0.98 -5.81 6.60
N ALA A 239 -0.52 -6.34 7.72
CA ALA A 239 -1.39 -6.63 8.85
C ALA A 239 -2.10 -5.35 9.33
N ILE A 240 -3.30 -5.54 9.85
CA ILE A 240 -4.12 -4.46 10.39
C ILE A 240 -4.17 -4.62 11.91
N LEU A 241 -3.92 -3.53 12.63
CA LEU A 241 -4.11 -3.46 14.06
C LEU A 241 -5.60 -3.59 14.38
N ASP A 242 -5.93 -4.44 15.33
CA ASP A 242 -7.25 -4.45 15.94
C ASP A 242 -7.22 -3.52 17.17
N PRO A 243 -7.96 -2.41 17.17
CA PRO A 243 -7.98 -1.47 18.28
C PRO A 243 -8.58 -2.05 19.56
N ALA A 244 -9.43 -3.09 19.47
CA ALA A 244 -10.06 -3.71 20.63
C ALA A 244 -9.10 -4.64 21.38
N THR A 245 -8.22 -5.35 20.66
CA THR A 245 -7.28 -6.32 21.23
C THR A 245 -5.85 -5.82 21.31
N SER A 246 -5.55 -4.67 20.68
CA SER A 246 -4.19 -4.15 20.51
C SER A 246 -3.24 -5.16 19.86
N SER A 247 -3.75 -5.99 18.95
CA SER A 247 -2.98 -7.01 18.25
C SER A 247 -3.06 -6.84 16.73
N CYS A 248 -2.00 -7.26 16.03
CA CYS A 248 -1.94 -7.22 14.58
C CYS A 248 -2.50 -8.49 13.97
N SER A 249 -3.44 -8.36 13.05
CA SER A 249 -4.05 -9.47 12.32
C SER A 249 -3.53 -9.53 10.87
N THR A 250 -3.08 -10.71 10.44
CA THR A 250 -2.67 -11.00 9.06
C THR A 250 -3.78 -11.77 8.34
N LEU A 251 -3.76 -11.76 7.00
CA LEU A 251 -4.69 -12.56 6.20
C LEU A 251 -4.37 -14.07 6.22
N VAL A 252 -3.12 -14.42 6.54
CA VAL A 252 -2.52 -15.76 6.49
C VAL A 252 -1.62 -16.03 7.68
#